data_AF-X8HX53-F1
#
_entry.id   AF-X8HX53-F1
#
_cell.length_a   1.000
_cell.length_b   1.000
_cell.length_c   1.000
_cell.angle_alpha   90.00
_cell.angle_beta   90.00
_cell.angle_gamma   90.00
#
_symmetry.space_group_name_H-M   'P 1'
#
loop_
_entity.id
_entity.type
_entity.pdbx_description
1 polymer ?
#
loop_
_entity_poly.entity_id
_entity_poly.type
_entity_poly.pdbx_seq_one_letter_code
_entity_poly.pdbx_strand_id
1 'polypeptide(L)'
;MATKDIKELQKIIEKLGNGEYEIKIKDGKIIKINQEENLTPYQRTERLLVNYNNLKNRKEYLKNSLNSIELKKIYSINEIKATNKDNLSDLEKIEIIKNERIKEIENINGLIEFIDYGLSFIQGKKYEEIISLIYFQHFRIEGVANKLGIDESTVKRNKSLLVEEIATNLFQNDILEKLNKLIS
;
A
#
# COMPACT_ATOMS: atom_id res chain seq x y z
N MET A 1 0.66 35.60 -15.93
CA MET A 1 0.34 34.50 -16.87
C MET A 1 0.97 33.17 -16.42
N ALA A 2 2.27 33.11 -16.14
CA ALA A 2 3.00 31.84 -15.86
C ALA A 2 2.45 30.91 -14.75
N THR A 3 1.82 31.44 -13.69
CA THR A 3 1.33 30.60 -12.56
C THR A 3 0.06 29.82 -12.89
N LYS A 4 -0.74 30.27 -13.86
CA LYS A 4 -1.97 29.58 -14.28
C LYS A 4 -1.62 28.35 -15.11
N ASP A 5 -0.64 28.49 -16.00
CA ASP A 5 -0.15 27.43 -16.89
C ASP A 5 0.53 26.29 -16.10
N ILE A 6 1.28 26.62 -15.05
CA ILE A 6 1.93 25.62 -14.16
C ILE A 6 0.88 24.75 -13.44
N LYS A 7 -0.19 25.36 -12.91
CA LYS A 7 -1.27 24.62 -12.23
C LYS A 7 -2.04 23.71 -13.18
N GLU A 8 -2.18 24.11 -14.43
CA GLU A 8 -2.86 23.34 -15.46
C GLU A 8 -2.01 22.12 -15.88
N LEU A 9 -0.70 22.32 -16.06
CA LEU A 9 0.26 21.24 -16.30
C LEU A 9 0.33 20.24 -15.13
N GLN A 10 0.29 20.72 -13.88
CA GLN A 10 0.21 19.86 -12.68
C GLN A 10 -1.01 18.92 -12.76
N LYS A 11 -2.21 19.47 -13.00
CA LYS A 11 -3.45 18.68 -13.12
C LYS A 11 -3.42 17.67 -14.26
N ILE A 12 -2.82 18.02 -15.39
CA ILE A 12 -2.74 17.13 -16.56
C ILE A 12 -1.84 15.94 -16.25
N ILE A 13 -0.69 16.16 -15.61
CA ILE A 13 0.27 15.11 -15.29
C ILE A 13 -0.24 14.20 -14.16
N GLU A 14 -0.89 14.76 -13.14
CA GLU A 14 -1.59 13.98 -12.11
C GLU A 14 -2.64 13.06 -12.72
N LYS A 15 -3.40 13.53 -13.72
CA LYS A 15 -4.39 12.72 -14.44
C LYS A 15 -3.75 11.67 -15.34
N LEU A 16 -2.71 12.01 -16.09
CA LEU A 16 -2.03 11.08 -17.01
C LEU A 16 -1.26 9.98 -16.28
N GLY A 17 -0.72 10.28 -15.11
CA GLY A 17 -0.06 9.31 -14.25
C GLY A 17 -1.01 8.55 -13.32
N ASN A 18 -2.33 8.67 -13.46
CA ASN A 18 -3.31 8.10 -12.51
C ASN A 18 -3.02 8.45 -11.03
N GLY A 19 -2.38 9.59 -10.77
CA GLY A 19 -1.93 10.00 -9.44
C GLY A 19 -0.56 9.45 -8.99
N GLU A 20 0.16 8.70 -9.81
CA GLU A 20 1.51 8.19 -9.48
C GLU A 20 2.58 9.28 -9.40
N TYR A 21 2.36 10.45 -10.01
CA TYR A 21 3.36 11.51 -10.11
C TYR A 21 2.83 12.86 -9.66
N GLU A 22 3.63 13.59 -8.88
CA GLU A 22 3.39 14.99 -8.50
C GLU A 22 4.47 15.89 -9.13
N ILE A 23 4.10 17.11 -9.55
CA ILE A 23 5.05 18.11 -10.05
C ILE A 23 5.31 19.16 -8.97
N LYS A 24 6.56 19.29 -8.53
CA LYS A 24 7.02 20.35 -7.61
C LYS A 24 8.06 21.23 -8.27
N ILE A 25 8.11 22.49 -7.83
CA ILE A 25 9.19 23.42 -8.16
C ILE A 25 10.10 23.50 -6.94
N LYS A 26 11.38 23.14 -7.12
CA LYS A 26 12.42 23.28 -6.10
C LYS A 26 13.60 23.99 -6.74
N ASP A 27 14.06 25.07 -6.12
CA ASP A 27 15.19 25.88 -6.61
C ASP A 27 15.04 26.33 -8.08
N GLY A 28 13.82 26.71 -8.47
CA GLY A 28 13.50 27.15 -9.83
C GLY A 28 13.43 26.05 -10.89
N LYS A 29 13.60 24.77 -10.52
CA LYS A 29 13.51 23.62 -11.44
C LYS A 29 12.20 22.87 -11.24
N ILE A 30 11.60 22.43 -12.36
CA ILE A 30 10.44 21.53 -12.36
C ILE A 30 10.95 20.11 -12.13
N ILE A 31 10.43 19.45 -11.09
CA ILE A 31 10.81 18.08 -10.72
C ILE A 31 9.56 17.21 -10.78
N LYS A 32 9.64 16.10 -11.51
CA LYS A 32 8.64 15.03 -11.50
C LYS A 32 8.97 14.09 -10.35
N ILE A 33 8.05 13.94 -9.41
CA ILE A 33 8.22 13.12 -8.22
C ILE A 33 7.31 11.91 -8.36
N ASN A 34 7.88 10.71 -8.37
CA ASN A 34 7.12 9.49 -8.18
C ASN A 34 6.60 9.50 -6.74
N GLN A 35 5.27 9.56 -6.59
CA GLN A 35 4.60 9.68 -5.29
C GLN A 35 4.83 8.45 -4.43
N GLU A 36 5.02 7.27 -5.02
CA GLU A 36 5.27 6.03 -4.28
C GLU A 36 6.72 5.92 -3.79
N GLU A 37 7.68 6.41 -4.59
CA GLU A 37 9.11 6.39 -4.23
C GLU A 37 9.50 7.46 -3.20
N ASN A 38 8.64 8.45 -2.94
CA ASN A 38 8.94 9.57 -2.04
C ASN A 38 8.11 9.60 -0.76
N LEU A 39 7.41 8.50 -0.45
CA LEU A 39 6.68 8.40 0.81
C LEU A 39 7.66 8.42 1.99
N THR A 40 7.34 9.23 3.01
CA THR A 40 8.06 9.14 4.28
C THR A 40 7.80 7.79 4.94
N PRO A 41 8.70 7.30 5.82
CA PRO A 41 8.44 6.11 6.63
C PRO A 41 7.04 6.11 7.26
N TYR A 42 6.63 7.24 7.84
CA TYR A 42 5.29 7.44 8.39
C TYR A 42 4.19 7.18 7.35
N GLN A 43 4.28 7.78 6.16
CA GLN A 43 3.29 7.62 5.10
C GLN A 43 3.25 6.19 4.54
N ARG A 44 4.42 5.53 4.42
CA ARG A 44 4.52 4.12 4.04
C ARG A 44 3.78 3.25 5.06
N THR A 45 3.99 3.49 6.35
CA THR A 45 3.27 2.81 7.43
C THR A 45 1.76 3.04 7.36
N GLU A 46 1.28 4.27 7.17
CA GLU A 46 -0.17 4.51 7.03
C GLU A 46 -0.75 3.73 5.85
N ARG A 47 -0.08 3.71 4.68
CA ARG A 47 -0.52 2.92 3.53
C ARG A 47 -0.58 1.42 3.81
N LEU A 48 0.42 0.88 4.52
CA LEU A 48 0.44 -0.52 4.93
C LEU A 48 -0.75 -0.83 5.85
N LEU A 49 -0.97 -0.03 6.89
CA LEU A 49 -2.05 -0.21 7.85
C LEU A 49 -3.43 -0.13 7.20
N VAL A 50 -3.67 0.83 6.29
CA VAL A 50 -4.93 0.97 5.56
C VAL A 50 -5.26 -0.27 4.72
N ASN A 51 -4.25 -0.92 4.15
CA ASN A 51 -4.45 -2.07 3.25
C ASN A 51 -4.43 -3.44 3.96
N TYR A 52 -4.14 -3.47 5.26
CA TYR A 52 -3.93 -4.71 6.00
C TYR A 52 -5.09 -5.72 5.88
N ASN A 53 -6.33 -5.26 6.05
CA ASN A 53 -7.51 -6.13 5.91
C ASN A 53 -7.74 -6.57 4.46
N ASN A 54 -7.49 -5.68 3.48
CA ASN A 54 -7.61 -6.03 2.07
C ASN A 54 -6.61 -7.12 1.67
N LEU A 55 -5.37 -7.05 2.18
CA LEU A 55 -4.36 -8.08 1.99
C LEU A 55 -4.82 -9.42 2.58
N LYS A 56 -5.37 -9.43 3.80
CA LYS A 56 -5.93 -10.65 4.40
C LYS A 56 -7.06 -11.25 3.56
N ASN A 57 -8.02 -10.43 3.16
CA ASN A 57 -9.16 -10.85 2.34
C ASN A 57 -8.70 -11.39 0.98
N ARG A 58 -7.74 -10.73 0.34
CA ARG A 58 -7.16 -11.17 -0.95
C ARG A 58 -6.45 -12.51 -0.80
N LYS A 59 -5.66 -12.69 0.27
CA LYS A 59 -4.98 -13.96 0.58
C LYS A 59 -5.99 -15.10 0.72
N GLU A 60 -7.06 -14.87 1.48
CA GLU A 60 -8.11 -15.86 1.69
C GLU A 60 -8.85 -16.21 0.39
N TYR A 61 -9.24 -15.20 -0.38
CA TYR A 61 -9.83 -15.39 -1.70
C TYR A 61 -8.94 -16.25 -2.60
N LEU A 62 -7.64 -15.93 -2.68
CA LEU A 62 -6.69 -16.66 -3.50
C LEU A 62 -6.59 -18.12 -3.04
N LYS A 63 -6.48 -18.38 -1.74
CA LYS A 63 -6.45 -19.75 -1.18
C LYS A 63 -7.71 -20.54 -1.55
N ASN A 64 -8.89 -19.97 -1.37
CA ASN A 64 -10.16 -20.62 -1.69
C ASN A 64 -10.30 -20.90 -3.19
N SER A 65 -9.73 -20.01 -4.01
CA SER A 65 -9.80 -20.12 -5.46
C SER A 65 -8.83 -21.12 -6.08
N LEU A 66 -7.80 -21.61 -5.37
CA LEU A 66 -6.81 -22.55 -5.91
C LEU A 66 -7.41 -23.88 -6.37
N ASN A 67 -8.48 -24.32 -5.71
CA ASN A 67 -9.14 -25.60 -5.99
C ASN A 67 -10.23 -25.51 -7.05
N SER A 68 -10.61 -24.31 -7.48
CA SER A 68 -11.71 -24.04 -8.42
C SER A 68 -11.24 -23.43 -9.75
N ILE A 69 -9.95 -23.55 -10.09
CA ILE A 69 -9.41 -23.03 -11.34
C ILE A 69 -9.89 -23.91 -12.50
N GLU A 70 -10.76 -23.34 -13.33
CA GLU A 70 -11.23 -23.92 -14.58
C GLU A 70 -10.89 -23.00 -15.75
N LEU A 71 -10.42 -23.58 -16.86
CA LEU A 71 -10.17 -22.82 -18.09
C LEU A 71 -11.50 -22.60 -18.83
N LYS A 72 -11.97 -21.36 -18.86
CA LYS A 72 -13.05 -20.98 -19.78
C LYS A 72 -12.45 -20.65 -21.15
N LYS A 73 -12.73 -21.49 -22.15
CA LYS A 73 -12.42 -21.17 -23.55
C LYS A 73 -13.34 -20.04 -24.00
N ILE A 74 -12.78 -18.87 -24.23
CA ILE A 74 -13.46 -17.74 -24.87
C ILE A 74 -13.15 -17.84 -26.36
N TYR A 75 -14.16 -18.20 -27.16
CA TYR A 75 -14.05 -18.15 -28.61
C TYR A 75 -14.29 -16.71 -29.07
N SER A 76 -13.24 -15.94 -29.25
CA SER A 76 -13.31 -14.65 -29.95
C SER A 76 -13.26 -14.90 -31.45
N ILE A 77 -14.29 -14.49 -32.19
CA ILE A 77 -14.40 -14.68 -33.65
C ILE A 77 -13.37 -13.83 -34.43
N ASN A 78 -12.76 -12.83 -33.79
CA ASN A 78 -11.83 -11.91 -34.43
C ASN A 78 -10.46 -11.93 -33.73
N GLU A 79 -9.41 -12.13 -34.54
CA GLU A 79 -7.97 -12.08 -34.24
C GLU A 79 -7.38 -13.28 -33.47
N ILE A 80 -6.90 -14.27 -34.22
CA ILE A 80 -5.93 -15.25 -33.73
C ILE A 80 -4.59 -14.52 -33.60
N LYS A 81 -4.24 -14.06 -32.40
CA LYS A 81 -2.88 -13.65 -32.05
C LYS A 81 -2.17 -14.85 -31.48
N ALA A 82 -1.28 -15.45 -32.27
CA ALA A 82 -0.40 -16.51 -31.80
C ALA A 82 0.48 -15.94 -30.68
N THR A 83 0.28 -16.43 -29.46
CA THR A 83 1.17 -16.14 -28.33
C THR A 83 1.95 -17.41 -28.01
N ASN A 84 3.20 -17.28 -27.56
CA ASN A 84 4.08 -18.43 -27.29
C ASN A 84 3.54 -19.45 -26.25
N LYS A 85 2.35 -19.22 -25.65
CA LYS A 85 1.62 -20.14 -24.76
C LYS A 85 0.63 -21.07 -25.50
N ASP A 86 0.48 -20.96 -26.82
CA ASP A 86 -0.49 -21.74 -27.58
C ASP A 86 -0.15 -23.24 -27.69
N ASN A 87 1.11 -23.62 -27.44
CA ASN A 87 1.57 -25.01 -27.46
C ASN A 87 1.42 -25.75 -26.12
N LEU A 88 0.94 -25.09 -25.05
CA LEU A 88 0.75 -25.71 -23.75
C LEU A 88 -0.61 -26.42 -23.67
N SER A 89 -0.63 -27.60 -23.07
CA SER A 89 -1.84 -28.32 -22.70
C SER A 89 -2.68 -27.52 -21.70
N ASP A 90 -3.98 -27.81 -21.69
CA ASP A 90 -4.92 -27.21 -20.73
C ASP A 90 -4.48 -27.50 -19.27
N LEU A 91 -3.85 -28.65 -19.01
CA LEU A 91 -3.27 -29.00 -17.71
C LEU A 91 -2.08 -28.10 -17.34
N GLU A 92 -1.12 -27.92 -18.24
CA GLU A 92 0.05 -27.05 -18.02
C GLU A 92 -0.38 -25.60 -17.78
N LYS A 93 -1.40 -25.12 -18.49
CA LYS A 93 -1.97 -23.77 -18.29
C LYS A 93 -2.59 -23.64 -16.89
N ILE A 94 -3.34 -24.64 -16.43
CA ILE A 94 -3.91 -24.65 -15.07
C ILE A 94 -2.79 -24.64 -14.01
N GLU A 95 -1.73 -25.42 -14.22
CA GLU A 95 -0.61 -25.51 -13.29
C GLU A 95 0.18 -24.20 -13.21
N ILE A 96 0.40 -23.51 -14.34
CA ILE A 96 1.00 -22.18 -14.35
C ILE A 96 0.16 -21.18 -13.54
N ILE A 97 -1.16 -21.15 -13.74
CA ILE A 97 -2.05 -20.25 -12.99
C ILE A 97 -2.01 -20.55 -11.49
N LYS A 98 -1.98 -21.84 -11.11
CA LYS A 98 -1.83 -22.25 -9.71
C LYS A 98 -0.52 -21.74 -9.12
N ASN A 99 0.59 -21.93 -9.83
CA ASN A 99 1.92 -21.48 -9.38
C ASN A 99 2.00 -19.96 -9.25
N GLU A 100 1.41 -19.21 -10.19
CA GLU A 100 1.33 -17.74 -10.09
C GLU A 100 0.53 -17.29 -8.86
N ARG A 101 -0.60 -17.96 -8.56
CA ARG A 101 -1.39 -17.66 -7.36
C ARG A 101 -0.69 -18.03 -6.06
N ILE A 102 0.04 -19.14 -6.02
CA ILE A 102 0.85 -19.52 -4.85
C ILE A 102 1.90 -18.43 -4.56
N LYS A 103 2.63 -17.97 -5.58
CA LYS A 103 3.59 -16.87 -5.44
C LYS A 103 2.91 -15.58 -4.96
N GLU A 104 1.72 -15.25 -5.48
CA GLU A 104 0.96 -14.10 -5.01
C GLU A 104 0.58 -14.23 -3.52
N ILE A 105 0.13 -15.41 -3.09
CA ILE A 105 -0.18 -15.70 -1.68
C ILE A 105 1.06 -15.53 -0.80
N GLU A 106 2.22 -16.04 -1.21
CA GLU A 106 3.48 -15.92 -0.48
C GLU A 106 3.89 -14.45 -0.32
N ASN A 107 3.81 -13.66 -1.40
CA ASN A 107 4.09 -12.23 -1.37
C ASN A 107 3.15 -11.48 -0.41
N ILE A 108 1.85 -11.74 -0.50
CA ILE A 108 0.86 -11.13 0.42
C ILE A 108 1.13 -11.56 1.86
N ASN A 109 1.52 -12.81 2.09
CA ASN A 109 1.85 -13.31 3.41
C ASN A 109 3.04 -12.58 4.02
N GLY A 110 4.12 -12.38 3.25
CA GLY A 110 5.27 -11.59 3.68
C GLY A 110 4.90 -10.14 4.04
N LEU A 111 4.00 -9.51 3.28
CA LEU A 111 3.50 -8.17 3.60
C LEU A 111 2.67 -8.15 4.89
N ILE A 112 1.82 -9.15 5.12
CA ILE A 112 1.04 -9.26 6.36
C ILE A 112 1.98 -9.45 7.55
N GLU A 113 2.97 -10.34 7.45
CA GLU A 113 3.96 -10.59 8.50
C GLU A 113 4.80 -9.33 8.80
N PHE A 114 5.16 -8.56 7.77
CA PHE A 114 5.85 -7.29 7.95
C PHE A 114 5.00 -6.26 8.71
N ILE A 115 3.69 -6.19 8.43
CA ILE A 115 2.76 -5.32 9.16
C ILE A 115 2.59 -5.82 10.61
N ASP A 116 2.43 -7.12 10.81
CA ASP A 116 2.29 -7.74 12.13
C ASP A 116 3.52 -7.48 13.00
N TYR A 117 4.71 -7.60 12.42
CA TYR A 117 5.96 -7.22 13.08
C TYR A 117 5.96 -5.74 13.48
N GLY A 118 5.52 -4.85 12.59
CA GLY A 118 5.33 -3.43 12.90
C GLY A 118 4.39 -3.18 14.08
N LEU A 119 3.23 -3.83 14.08
CA LEU A 119 2.23 -3.72 15.14
C LEU A 119 2.75 -4.23 16.49
N SER A 120 3.67 -5.20 16.50
CA SER A 120 4.26 -5.74 17.74
C SER A 120 4.97 -4.67 18.58
N PHE A 121 5.52 -3.62 17.95
CA PHE A 121 6.23 -2.54 18.65
C PHE A 121 5.32 -1.60 19.45
N ILE A 122 4.02 -1.59 19.16
CA ILE A 122 3.05 -0.80 19.90
C ILE A 122 2.21 -1.65 20.86
N GLN A 123 2.45 -2.96 20.90
CA GLN A 123 1.70 -3.88 21.74
C GLN A 123 1.87 -3.55 23.23
N GLY A 124 0.77 -3.48 23.96
CA GLY A 124 0.70 -3.10 25.37
C GLY A 124 0.89 -1.60 25.63
N LYS A 125 1.03 -0.75 24.60
CA LYS A 125 1.15 0.70 24.80
C LYS A 125 -0.21 1.33 25.05
N LYS A 126 -0.20 2.46 25.77
CA LYS A 126 -1.41 3.24 26.02
C LYS A 126 -2.04 3.66 24.69
N TYR A 127 -3.34 3.42 24.57
CA TYR A 127 -4.14 3.73 23.38
C TYR A 127 -3.74 3.01 22.10
N GLU A 128 -3.06 1.85 22.19
CA GLU A 128 -2.72 1.02 21.02
C GLU A 128 -3.94 0.73 20.12
N GLU A 129 -5.12 0.58 20.74
CA GLU A 129 -6.38 0.29 20.07
C GLU A 129 -6.81 1.35 19.05
N ILE A 130 -6.28 2.58 19.15
CA ILE A 130 -6.50 3.65 18.16
C ILE A 130 -6.13 3.18 16.76
N ILE A 131 -5.03 2.42 16.61
CA ILE A 131 -4.59 1.92 15.31
C ILE A 131 -5.64 0.97 14.72
N SER A 132 -6.12 0.02 15.52
CA SER A 132 -7.15 -0.93 15.07
C SER A 132 -8.46 -0.22 14.72
N LEU A 133 -8.92 0.71 15.57
CA LEU A 133 -10.16 1.44 15.36
C LEU A 133 -10.11 2.28 14.08
N ILE A 134 -9.00 2.99 13.83
CA ILE A 134 -8.88 3.88 12.66
C ILE A 134 -8.60 3.09 11.38
N TYR A 135 -7.61 2.22 11.37
CA TYR A 135 -7.11 1.63 10.13
C TYR A 135 -7.81 0.33 9.75
N PHE A 136 -8.26 -0.46 10.72
CA PHE A 136 -8.88 -1.77 10.45
C PHE A 136 -10.40 -1.70 10.51
N GLN A 137 -10.94 -0.88 11.42
CA GLN A 137 -12.38 -0.70 11.59
C GLN A 137 -12.91 0.59 10.96
N HIS A 138 -12.04 1.44 10.41
CA HIS A 138 -12.39 2.67 9.69
C HIS A 138 -13.23 3.68 10.50
N PHE A 139 -13.08 3.72 11.82
CA PHE A 139 -13.69 4.75 12.64
C PHE A 139 -13.06 6.12 12.35
N ARG A 140 -13.92 7.15 12.29
CA ARG A 140 -13.47 8.55 12.32
C ARG A 140 -12.90 8.90 13.69
N ILE A 141 -12.04 9.92 13.74
CA ILE A 141 -11.42 10.41 14.98
C ILE A 141 -12.46 10.67 16.08
N GLU A 142 -13.56 11.33 15.75
CA GLU A 142 -14.70 11.59 16.66
C GLU A 142 -15.27 10.30 17.25
N GLY A 143 -15.47 9.27 16.39
CA GLY A 143 -15.98 7.97 16.81
C GLY A 143 -15.02 7.24 17.73
N VAL A 144 -13.72 7.34 17.48
CA VAL A 144 -12.68 6.79 18.37
C VAL A 144 -12.66 7.52 19.70
N ALA A 145 -12.68 8.86 19.68
CA ALA A 145 -12.71 9.71 20.87
C ALA A 145 -13.89 9.34 21.78
N ASN A 146 -15.09 9.23 21.21
CA ASN A 146 -16.29 8.82 21.92
C ASN A 146 -16.17 7.39 22.50
N LYS A 147 -15.65 6.44 21.72
CA LYS A 147 -15.51 5.04 22.15
C LYS A 147 -14.51 4.88 23.29
N LEU A 148 -13.46 5.69 23.32
CA LEU A 148 -12.40 5.63 24.32
C LEU A 148 -12.62 6.60 25.49
N GLY A 149 -13.62 7.49 25.41
CA GLY A 149 -13.88 8.50 26.44
C GLY A 149 -12.75 9.53 26.57
N ILE A 150 -12.11 9.90 25.47
CA ILE A 150 -10.98 10.84 25.43
C ILE A 150 -11.19 11.93 24.38
N ASP A 151 -10.46 13.04 24.49
CA ASP A 151 -10.53 14.11 23.49
C ASP A 151 -10.02 13.69 22.11
N GLU A 152 -10.62 14.24 21.05
CA GLU A 152 -10.14 14.06 19.68
C GLU A 152 -8.68 14.49 19.49
N SER A 153 -8.23 15.53 20.20
CA SER A 153 -6.84 15.98 20.15
C SER A 153 -5.89 14.92 20.72
N THR A 154 -6.34 14.19 21.74
CA THR A 154 -5.62 13.05 22.34
C THR A 154 -5.58 11.90 21.35
N VAL A 155 -6.68 11.60 20.65
CA VAL A 155 -6.71 10.58 19.59
C VAL A 155 -5.72 10.92 18.47
N LYS A 156 -5.78 12.14 17.91
CA LYS A 156 -4.91 12.58 16.81
C LYS A 156 -3.43 12.43 17.16
N ARG A 157 -3.06 12.91 18.36
CA ARG A 157 -1.68 12.86 18.85
C ARG A 157 -1.19 11.43 19.03
N ASN A 158 -1.97 10.59 19.71
CA ASN A 158 -1.56 9.21 19.97
C ASN A 158 -1.57 8.37 18.69
N LYS A 159 -2.51 8.60 17.75
CA LYS A 159 -2.45 8.01 16.41
C LYS A 159 -1.10 8.29 15.76
N SER A 160 -0.69 9.56 15.69
CA SER A 160 0.58 9.94 15.07
C SER A 160 1.78 9.33 15.78
N LEU A 161 1.81 9.33 17.12
CA LEU A 161 2.90 8.72 17.89
C LEU A 161 3.00 7.20 17.64
N LEU A 162 1.88 6.50 17.63
CA LEU A 162 1.85 5.05 17.39
C LEU A 162 2.30 4.71 15.96
N VAL A 163 1.85 5.47 14.95
CA VAL A 163 2.31 5.28 13.56
C VAL A 163 3.80 5.59 13.41
N GLU A 164 4.29 6.66 14.05
CA GLU A 164 5.71 7.03 14.01
C GLU A 164 6.58 5.96 14.68
N GLU A 165 6.12 5.36 15.78
CA GLU A 165 6.80 4.25 16.42
C GLU A 165 6.94 3.06 15.47
N ILE A 166 5.83 2.65 14.83
CA ILE A 166 5.84 1.56 13.86
C ILE A 166 6.79 1.90 12.71
N ALA A 167 6.68 3.10 12.15
CA ALA A 167 7.50 3.56 11.04
C ALA A 167 9.00 3.59 11.38
N THR A 168 9.34 4.10 12.56
CA THR A 168 10.72 4.19 13.02
C THR A 168 11.33 2.81 13.12
N ASN A 169 10.59 1.83 13.64
CA ASN A 169 11.10 0.47 13.77
C ASN A 169 11.14 -0.31 12.44
N LEU A 170 10.16 -0.14 11.56
CA LEU A 170 10.11 -0.82 10.26
C LEU A 170 11.13 -0.28 9.25
N PHE A 171 11.43 1.02 9.30
CA PHE A 171 12.24 1.71 8.29
C PHE A 171 13.47 2.41 8.91
N GLN A 172 14.08 1.80 9.94
CA GLN A 172 15.28 2.34 10.61
C GLN A 172 16.40 2.69 9.63
N ASN A 173 16.61 1.84 8.61
CA ASN A 173 17.67 2.06 7.61
C ASN A 173 17.44 3.34 6.79
N ASP A 174 16.20 3.60 6.36
CA ASP A 174 15.83 4.83 5.64
C ASP A 174 16.09 6.08 6.49
N ILE A 175 15.84 5.98 7.80
CA ILE A 175 16.08 7.06 8.75
C ILE A 175 17.58 7.26 8.94
N LEU A 176 18.33 6.18 9.15
CA LEU A 176 19.79 6.22 9.32
C LEU A 176 20.50 6.84 8.11
N GLU A 177 20.09 6.45 6.89
CA GLU A 177 20.66 7.01 5.66
C GLU A 177 20.42 8.53 5.57
N LYS A 178 19.22 8.99 5.94
CA LYS A 178 18.90 10.44 5.98
C LYS A 178 19.72 11.18 7.02
N LEU A 179 19.88 10.60 8.22
CA LEU A 179 20.68 11.22 9.29
C LEU A 179 22.15 11.32 8.92
N ASN A 180 22.72 10.29 8.29
CA ASN A 180 24.11 10.31 7.82
C ASN A 180 24.36 11.45 6.81
N LYS A 181 23.38 11.77 5.95
CA LYS A 181 23.46 12.89 5.00
C LYS A 181 23.45 14.28 5.67
N LEU A 182 23.02 14.41 6.92
CA LEU A 182 23.02 15.70 7.64
C LEU A 182 24.39 16.08 8.20
N ILE A 183 25.25 15.07 8.40
CA ILE A 183 26.59 15.23 8.98
C ILE A 183 27.71 15.02 7.96
N SER A 184 27.36 14.74 6.70
CA SER A 184 28.28 14.62 5.55
C SER A 184 28.37 15.94 4.81
#